data_AF-A0ABD4XD47-F1
#
_entry.id   AF-A0ABD4XD47-F1
#
_cell.length_a   1.000
_cell.length_b   1.000
_cell.length_c   1.000
_cell.angle_alpha   90.00
_cell.angle_beta   90.00
_cell.angle_gamma   90.00
#
_symmetry.space_group_name_H-M   'P 1'
#
loop_
_entity.id
_entity.type
_entity.pdbx_description
1 polymer ?
#
loop_
_entity_poly.entity_id
_entity_poly.type
_entity_poly.pdbx_seq_one_letter_code
_entity_poly.pdbx_strand_id
1 'polypeptide(L)'
;MKLTILKAGLTSVIALSAAAANAEGTLNIYNWGNYTNPEMIEKFEKQYGIDVTLDGYDSNETMLAKVKEGGSGYDIVVPGDYMVAIMVGEGLLAEINASEMENFKNLDPNWVDVYWDPGRKYSVPYQWGTTSFTVDSAVYGGDIDTLEIVFNPPEELKGRINMLNDMNDVINAGLRYLDYPRCNSDPAQMKELLALLLKAKEDWRTMDYAVIEKLTSKDVDLSQSWNGAAMRARSDRPTLKYAYPKEGFTGWMDNVAVLADAPNMENAKLFVNFMMEPENAAMTSNFARYANGVIGSEEFMDAEMLEAPEIVMPEGAPVPDFVKPCGQDVVAMYNKVWTRLKQ
;
A
#
# COMPACT_ATOMS: atom_id res chain seq x y z
N MET A 1 82.04 24.03 9.22
CA MET A 1 81.29 22.98 9.94
C MET A 1 79.96 23.57 10.40
N LYS A 2 78.89 23.23 9.67
CA LYS A 2 77.43 23.25 9.93
C LYS A 2 76.80 24.33 10.84
N LEU A 3 76.10 25.26 10.19
CA LEU A 3 74.90 25.96 10.67
C LEU A 3 73.76 24.95 10.84
N THR A 4 73.01 25.01 11.94
CA THR A 4 71.77 24.24 12.11
C THR A 4 70.62 25.23 12.32
N ILE A 5 69.73 25.31 11.33
CA ILE A 5 68.52 26.15 11.32
C ILE A 5 67.38 25.32 11.90
N LEU A 6 66.75 25.79 12.98
CA LEU A 6 65.47 25.26 13.47
C LEU A 6 64.37 25.61 12.47
N LYS A 7 63.68 24.60 11.92
CA LYS A 7 62.38 24.76 11.25
C LYS A 7 61.28 24.32 12.21
N ALA A 8 60.44 25.25 12.63
CA ALA A 8 59.17 24.96 13.27
C ALA A 8 58.19 24.41 12.22
N GLY A 9 57.71 23.19 12.42
CA GLY A 9 56.68 22.57 11.60
C GLY A 9 55.30 22.93 12.15
N LEU A 10 54.52 23.69 11.39
CA LEU A 10 53.12 23.96 11.66
C LEU A 10 52.29 22.77 11.14
N THR A 11 51.77 21.95 12.03
CA THR A 11 50.87 20.83 11.68
C THR A 11 49.44 21.39 11.60
N SER A 12 48.93 21.62 10.39
CA SER A 12 47.53 21.97 10.17
C SER A 12 46.67 20.73 10.37
N VAL A 13 45.88 20.70 11.44
CA VAL A 13 44.80 19.72 11.64
C VAL A 13 43.62 20.20 10.79
N ILE A 14 43.39 19.55 9.66
CA ILE A 14 42.16 19.73 8.88
C ILE A 14 41.08 18.95 9.63
N ALA A 15 40.27 19.66 10.42
CA ALA A 15 39.02 19.11 10.92
C ALA A 15 38.09 18.90 9.72
N LEU A 16 37.82 17.64 9.38
CA LEU A 16 36.72 17.26 8.50
C LEU A 16 35.43 17.51 9.28
N SER A 17 34.93 18.74 9.22
CA SER A 17 33.55 19.02 9.53
C SER A 17 32.72 18.33 8.45
N ALA A 18 32.00 17.26 8.81
CA ALA A 18 30.89 16.79 7.99
C ALA A 18 29.91 17.97 7.90
N ALA A 19 29.94 18.69 6.78
CA ALA A 19 28.92 19.66 6.47
C ALA A 19 27.63 18.86 6.28
N ALA A 20 26.76 18.87 7.29
CA ALA A 20 25.34 18.67 7.04
C ALA A 20 24.97 19.75 6.03
N ALA A 21 24.80 19.35 4.77
CA ALA A 21 24.20 20.21 3.78
C ALA A 21 22.77 20.45 4.29
N ASN A 22 22.51 21.66 4.80
CA ASN A 22 21.15 22.10 5.05
C ASN A 22 20.46 22.11 3.68
N ALA A 23 19.60 21.12 3.45
CA ALA A 23 18.77 21.07 2.27
C ALA A 23 17.64 22.08 2.48
N GLU A 24 17.92 23.37 2.27
CA GLU A 24 16.86 24.37 2.11
C GLU A 24 16.08 24.04 0.84
N GLY A 25 14.75 23.93 0.93
CA GLY A 25 13.91 23.67 -0.23
C GLY A 25 12.53 23.15 0.14
N THR A 26 11.78 22.71 -0.88
CA THR A 26 10.46 22.09 -0.70
C THR A 26 10.51 20.61 -1.08
N LEU A 27 9.53 19.86 -0.62
CA LEU A 27 9.23 18.50 -1.08
C LEU A 27 7.73 18.39 -1.31
N ASN A 28 7.34 17.98 -2.51
CA ASN A 28 5.94 17.89 -2.90
C ASN A 28 5.54 16.41 -3.01
N ILE A 29 4.63 15.97 -2.15
CA ILE A 29 4.18 14.58 -2.03
C ILE A 29 2.76 14.46 -2.56
N TYR A 30 2.52 13.45 -3.40
CA TYR A 30 1.19 13.05 -3.83
C TYR A 30 0.89 11.64 -3.32
N ASN A 31 -0.04 11.50 -2.37
CA ASN A 31 -0.31 10.25 -1.65
C ASN A 31 -1.82 9.99 -1.50
N TRP A 32 -2.19 8.79 -1.05
CA TRP A 32 -3.54 8.43 -0.64
C TRP A 32 -4.04 9.35 0.50
N GLY A 33 -5.33 9.66 0.48
CA GLY A 33 -5.98 10.40 1.56
C GLY A 33 -5.91 9.66 2.90
N ASN A 34 -5.72 10.38 4.01
CA ASN A 34 -5.68 9.84 5.38
C ASN A 34 -4.65 8.71 5.58
N TYR A 35 -3.51 8.81 4.89
CA TYR A 35 -2.46 7.78 4.88
C TYR A 35 -1.09 8.28 5.35
N THR A 36 -0.89 9.60 5.42
CA THR A 36 0.38 10.21 5.87
C THR A 36 0.23 10.77 7.28
N ASN A 37 1.08 10.31 8.21
CA ASN A 37 1.13 10.82 9.58
C ASN A 37 1.67 12.28 9.61
N PRO A 38 0.91 13.27 10.10
CA PRO A 38 1.37 14.67 10.15
C PRO A 38 2.61 14.89 11.03
N GLU A 39 2.72 14.20 12.17
CA GLU A 39 3.88 14.31 13.06
C GLU A 39 5.14 13.73 12.41
N MET A 40 5.00 12.72 11.55
CA MET A 40 6.11 12.17 10.76
C MET A 40 6.61 13.21 9.75
N ILE A 41 5.69 13.96 9.12
CA ILE A 41 6.05 15.08 8.25
C ILE A 41 6.78 16.17 9.04
N GLU A 42 6.22 16.62 10.17
CA GLU A 42 6.87 17.64 11.03
C GLU A 42 8.28 17.19 11.48
N LYS A 43 8.47 15.90 11.78
CA LYS A 43 9.77 15.31 12.10
C LYS A 43 10.74 15.42 10.92
N PHE A 44 10.29 15.10 9.70
CA PHE A 44 11.10 15.23 8.48
C PHE A 44 11.48 16.69 8.21
N GLU A 45 10.51 17.61 8.24
CA GLU A 45 10.73 19.04 8.00
C GLU A 45 11.77 19.61 8.97
N LYS A 46 11.63 19.29 10.26
CA LYS A 46 12.58 19.72 11.30
C LYS A 46 13.97 19.11 11.13
N GLN A 47 14.05 17.86 10.69
CA GLN A 47 15.32 17.15 10.55
C GLN A 47 16.14 17.68 9.37
N TYR A 48 15.50 18.05 8.27
CA TYR A 48 16.18 18.41 7.03
C TYR A 48 16.06 19.89 6.65
N GLY A 49 15.20 20.67 7.30
CA GLY A 49 14.95 22.07 6.95
C GLY A 49 14.20 22.22 5.62
N ILE A 50 13.34 21.27 5.28
CA ILE A 50 12.59 21.17 4.03
C ILE A 50 11.11 21.40 4.35
N ASP A 51 10.42 22.25 3.59
CA ASP A 51 8.97 22.43 3.69
C ASP A 51 8.24 21.37 2.85
N VAL A 52 7.28 20.66 3.43
CA VAL A 52 6.54 19.59 2.74
C VAL A 52 5.16 20.07 2.32
N THR A 53 4.81 19.85 1.05
CA THR A 53 3.42 19.93 0.59
C THR A 53 2.88 18.52 0.34
N LEU A 54 1.62 18.29 0.70
CA LEU A 54 0.96 17.00 0.57
C LEU A 54 -0.39 17.17 -0.11
N ASP A 55 -0.54 16.53 -1.26
CA ASP A 55 -1.81 16.40 -1.98
C ASP A 55 -2.32 14.96 -1.93
N GLY A 56 -3.65 14.82 -1.94
CA GLY A 56 -4.37 13.55 -1.83
C GLY A 56 -4.90 13.03 -3.17
N TYR A 57 -4.86 11.71 -3.38
CA TYR A 57 -5.63 11.02 -4.41
C TYR A 57 -6.42 9.82 -3.86
N ASP A 58 -7.31 9.29 -4.71
CA ASP A 58 -8.29 8.25 -4.37
C ASP A 58 -8.12 6.93 -5.13
N SER A 59 -7.28 6.90 -6.17
CA SER A 59 -6.92 5.69 -6.92
C SER A 59 -5.56 5.81 -7.59
N ASN A 60 -4.93 4.66 -7.85
CA ASN A 60 -3.71 4.59 -8.65
C ASN A 60 -3.94 5.15 -10.06
N GLU A 61 -5.13 4.97 -10.64
CA GLU A 61 -5.48 5.47 -11.98
C GLU A 61 -5.59 7.01 -12.02
N THR A 62 -6.18 7.63 -10.99
CA THR A 62 -6.18 9.09 -10.81
C THR A 62 -4.74 9.61 -10.74
N MET A 63 -3.91 8.97 -9.91
CA MET A 63 -2.50 9.34 -9.76
C MET A 63 -1.73 9.21 -11.07
N LEU A 64 -1.84 8.07 -11.76
CA LEU A 64 -1.15 7.82 -13.02
C LEU A 64 -1.55 8.82 -14.09
N ALA A 65 -2.84 9.14 -14.22
CA ALA A 65 -3.33 10.13 -15.18
C ALA A 65 -2.68 11.50 -14.94
N LYS A 66 -2.58 11.92 -13.68
CA LYS A 66 -1.93 13.19 -13.30
C LYS A 66 -0.44 13.20 -13.60
N VAL A 67 0.28 12.12 -13.28
CA VAL A 67 1.73 12.01 -13.55
C VAL A 67 2.00 12.00 -15.05
N LYS A 68 1.16 11.34 -15.85
CA LYS A 68 1.30 11.28 -17.33
C LYS A 68 1.16 12.61 -18.04
N GLU A 69 0.48 13.59 -17.45
CA GLU A 69 0.43 14.95 -17.99
C GLU A 69 1.83 15.58 -18.06
N GLY A 70 2.75 15.13 -17.19
CA GLY A 70 4.10 15.65 -17.04
C GLY A 70 4.13 17.02 -16.35
N GLY A 71 5.26 17.37 -15.72
CA GLY A 71 5.39 18.66 -15.04
C GLY A 71 4.36 18.84 -13.92
N SER A 72 4.01 17.74 -13.26
CA SER A 72 2.99 17.72 -12.19
C SER A 72 3.40 18.61 -11.00
N GLY A 73 4.70 18.83 -10.82
CA GLY A 73 5.30 19.55 -9.70
C GLY A 73 5.53 18.68 -8.47
N TYR A 74 5.13 17.41 -8.51
CA TYR A 74 5.38 16.46 -7.42
C TYR A 74 6.78 15.84 -7.52
N ASP A 75 7.31 15.52 -6.35
CA ASP A 75 8.60 14.84 -6.18
C ASP A 75 8.39 13.36 -5.86
N ILE A 76 7.45 13.07 -4.95
CA ILE A 76 7.13 11.74 -4.45
C ILE A 76 5.71 11.35 -4.83
N VAL A 77 5.55 10.10 -5.22
CA VAL A 77 4.27 9.40 -5.32
C VAL A 77 4.30 8.13 -4.49
N VAL A 78 3.13 7.63 -4.09
CA VAL A 78 3.01 6.41 -3.26
C VAL A 78 2.19 5.29 -3.95
N PRO A 79 2.57 4.83 -5.16
CA PRO A 79 1.81 3.86 -5.93
C PRO A 79 1.75 2.46 -5.28
N GLY A 80 0.66 1.75 -5.57
CA GLY A 80 0.55 0.31 -5.33
C GLY A 80 1.54 -0.49 -6.19
N ASP A 81 1.86 -1.72 -5.79
CA ASP A 81 2.85 -2.60 -6.42
C ASP A 81 2.71 -2.72 -7.95
N TYR A 82 1.53 -3.03 -8.45
CA TYR A 82 1.25 -3.18 -9.87
C TYR A 82 1.46 -1.86 -10.61
N MET A 83 1.19 -0.73 -9.94
CA MET A 83 1.34 0.59 -10.50
C MET A 83 2.82 1.01 -10.56
N VAL A 84 3.65 0.61 -9.58
CA VAL A 84 5.13 0.75 -9.70
C VAL A 84 5.61 0.05 -10.97
N ALA A 85 5.20 -1.20 -11.20
CA ALA A 85 5.62 -1.95 -12.38
C ALA A 85 5.23 -1.25 -13.70
N ILE A 86 4.03 -0.67 -13.76
CA ILE A 86 3.56 0.11 -14.91
C ILE A 86 4.40 1.38 -15.08
N MET A 87 4.57 2.16 -14.01
CA MET A 87 5.28 3.44 -14.06
C MET A 87 6.77 3.29 -14.39
N VAL A 88 7.42 2.22 -13.92
CA VAL A 88 8.79 1.85 -14.35
C VAL A 88 8.81 1.54 -15.85
N GLY A 89 7.87 0.72 -16.33
CA GLY A 89 7.77 0.36 -17.75
C GLY A 89 7.50 1.57 -18.67
N GLU A 90 6.86 2.61 -18.16
CA GLU A 90 6.58 3.85 -18.87
C GLU A 90 7.64 4.94 -18.66
N GLY A 91 8.67 4.69 -17.84
CA GLY A 91 9.76 5.64 -17.58
C GLY A 91 9.35 6.84 -16.72
N LEU A 92 8.32 6.70 -15.90
CA LEU A 92 7.77 7.77 -15.07
C LEU A 92 8.45 7.88 -13.69
N LEU A 93 9.19 6.85 -13.27
CA LEU A 93 9.92 6.83 -12.00
C LEU A 93 11.43 7.01 -12.21
N ALA A 94 12.06 7.74 -11.31
CA ALA A 94 13.51 7.89 -11.27
C ALA A 94 14.17 6.62 -10.72
N GLU A 95 15.25 6.16 -11.35
CA GLU A 95 16.12 5.13 -10.78
C GLU A 95 16.96 5.77 -9.66
N ILE A 96 16.49 5.62 -8.43
CA ILE A 96 17.11 6.21 -7.23
C ILE A 96 18.10 5.28 -6.53
N ASN A 97 18.19 4.02 -6.99
CA ASN A 97 19.03 2.96 -6.40
C ASN A 97 18.80 2.85 -4.89
N ALA A 98 17.54 2.67 -4.48
CA ALA A 98 17.18 2.65 -3.06
C ALA A 98 17.96 1.59 -2.27
N SER A 99 18.37 0.49 -2.92
CA SER A 99 19.24 -0.54 -2.33
C SER A 99 20.63 -0.08 -1.90
N GLU A 100 21.09 1.09 -2.34
CA GLU A 100 22.37 1.69 -1.95
C GLU A 100 22.23 2.71 -0.80
N MET A 101 21.01 3.01 -0.37
CA MET A 101 20.74 3.99 0.69
C MET A 101 21.06 3.43 2.09
N GLU A 102 21.42 4.30 3.03
CA GLU A 102 21.90 3.92 4.35
C GLU A 102 20.90 3.07 5.14
N ASN A 103 19.62 3.43 5.07
CA ASN A 103 18.54 2.77 5.83
C ASN A 103 17.97 1.54 5.11
N PHE A 104 18.45 1.22 3.91
CA PHE A 104 18.00 0.03 3.18
C PHE A 104 18.24 -1.28 3.94
N LYS A 105 19.28 -1.30 4.78
CA LYS A 105 19.59 -2.42 5.69
C LYS A 105 18.41 -2.81 6.62
N ASN A 106 17.44 -1.92 6.81
CA ASN A 106 16.27 -2.15 7.65
C ASN A 106 15.09 -2.74 6.88
N LEU A 107 15.15 -2.93 5.56
CA LEU A 107 14.05 -3.58 4.85
C LEU A 107 13.95 -5.05 5.23
N ASP A 108 12.72 -5.53 5.42
CA ASP A 108 12.46 -6.96 5.53
C ASP A 108 12.94 -7.65 4.23
N PRO A 109 13.75 -8.72 4.33
CA PRO A 109 14.22 -9.48 3.16
C PRO A 109 13.11 -9.94 2.21
N ASN A 110 11.89 -10.18 2.70
CA ASN A 110 10.73 -10.54 1.86
C ASN A 110 10.34 -9.42 0.89
N TRP A 111 10.69 -8.18 1.23
CA TRP A 111 10.38 -6.99 0.45
C TRP A 111 11.59 -6.46 -0.32
N VAL A 112 12.71 -7.19 -0.43
CA VAL A 112 13.88 -6.71 -1.18
C VAL A 112 13.82 -7.08 -2.67
N ASP A 113 13.45 -8.31 -3.01
CA ASP A 113 13.34 -8.75 -4.41
C ASP A 113 11.90 -9.05 -4.78
N VAL A 114 11.22 -8.02 -5.29
CA VAL A 114 9.78 -8.03 -5.58
C VAL A 114 9.53 -7.86 -7.07
N TYR A 115 8.43 -8.40 -7.59
CA TYR A 115 8.21 -8.41 -9.05
C TYR A 115 8.09 -7.02 -9.66
N TRP A 116 7.64 -6.04 -8.88
CA TRP A 116 7.36 -4.69 -9.36
C TRP A 116 8.59 -3.79 -9.39
N ASP A 117 9.60 -4.12 -8.60
CA ASP A 117 10.87 -3.39 -8.52
C ASP A 117 12.02 -4.32 -8.08
N PRO A 118 12.52 -5.19 -8.98
CA PRO A 118 13.57 -6.15 -8.65
C PRO A 118 14.84 -5.46 -8.15
N GLY A 119 15.26 -5.79 -6.93
CA GLY A 119 16.41 -5.18 -6.27
C GLY A 119 16.22 -3.73 -5.80
N ARG A 120 14.97 -3.23 -5.73
CA ARG A 120 14.61 -1.91 -5.20
C ARG A 120 15.39 -0.76 -5.82
N LYS A 121 15.27 -0.63 -7.14
CA LYS A 121 15.93 0.42 -7.93
C LYS A 121 15.15 1.73 -7.93
N TYR A 122 13.83 1.66 -7.81
CA TYR A 122 12.93 2.79 -8.03
C TYR A 122 12.13 3.18 -6.77
N SER A 123 11.95 2.26 -5.84
CA SER A 123 10.97 2.40 -4.76
C SER A 123 11.39 1.70 -3.47
N VAL A 124 10.72 2.05 -2.37
CA VAL A 124 10.83 1.35 -1.06
C VAL A 124 9.43 1.11 -0.49
N PRO A 125 9.22 0.08 0.35
CA PRO A 125 7.93 -0.14 1.01
C PRO A 125 7.48 1.11 1.78
N TYR A 126 6.24 1.53 1.58
CA TYR A 126 5.57 2.48 2.47
C TYR A 126 4.77 1.69 3.51
N GLN A 127 3.73 1.02 3.04
CA GLN A 127 2.86 0.16 3.82
C GLN A 127 2.34 -0.98 2.96
N TRP A 128 1.96 -2.07 3.59
CA TRP A 128 1.38 -3.21 2.92
C TRP A 128 0.25 -3.80 3.74
N GLY A 129 -0.57 -4.59 3.08
CA GLY A 129 -1.68 -5.25 3.71
C GLY A 129 -2.36 -6.24 2.79
N THR A 130 -3.60 -6.53 3.16
CA THR A 130 -4.40 -7.55 2.49
C THR A 130 -5.79 -7.02 2.20
N THR A 131 -6.37 -7.44 1.09
CA THR A 131 -7.80 -7.26 0.80
C THR A 131 -8.50 -8.59 0.97
N SER A 132 -9.48 -8.61 1.88
CA SER A 132 -10.35 -9.74 2.16
C SER A 132 -11.71 -9.17 2.55
N PHE A 133 -12.39 -9.71 3.56
CA PHE A 133 -13.66 -9.20 4.05
C PHE A 133 -13.74 -9.27 5.58
N THR A 134 -14.55 -8.37 6.12
CA THR A 134 -14.84 -8.25 7.55
C THR A 134 -16.30 -8.61 7.78
N VAL A 135 -16.58 -9.43 8.79
CA VAL A 135 -17.92 -9.89 9.15
C VAL A 135 -18.21 -9.59 10.61
N ASP A 136 -19.43 -9.15 10.94
CA ASP A 136 -19.88 -9.10 12.33
C ASP A 136 -20.24 -10.50 12.85
N SER A 137 -19.41 -11.03 13.75
CA SER A 137 -19.64 -12.32 14.41
C SER A 137 -20.88 -12.34 15.32
N ALA A 138 -21.45 -11.18 15.68
CA ALA A 138 -22.72 -11.10 16.38
C ALA A 138 -23.94 -11.34 15.46
N VAL A 139 -23.76 -11.26 14.14
CA VAL A 139 -24.80 -11.48 13.12
C VAL A 139 -24.63 -12.85 12.47
N TYR A 140 -23.40 -13.21 12.09
CA TYR A 140 -23.09 -14.47 11.47
C TYR A 140 -22.06 -15.25 12.29
N GLY A 141 -22.48 -16.39 12.83
CA GLY A 141 -21.62 -17.28 13.64
C GLY A 141 -21.05 -18.48 12.89
N GLY A 142 -21.20 -18.52 11.55
CA GLY A 142 -20.67 -19.59 10.71
C GLY A 142 -19.20 -19.41 10.35
N ASP A 143 -18.72 -20.22 9.42
CA ASP A 143 -17.35 -20.13 8.90
C ASP A 143 -17.20 -18.89 8.03
N ILE A 144 -16.36 -17.95 8.48
CA ILE A 144 -16.05 -16.74 7.72
C ILE A 144 -14.88 -16.93 6.77
N ASP A 145 -14.07 -17.99 6.90
CA ASP A 145 -12.84 -18.16 6.12
C ASP A 145 -13.12 -18.84 4.77
N THR A 146 -14.11 -18.32 4.04
CA THR A 146 -14.45 -18.71 2.67
C THR A 146 -15.06 -17.56 1.86
N LEU A 147 -14.69 -17.45 0.59
CA LEU A 147 -15.31 -16.51 -0.34
C LEU A 147 -16.80 -16.81 -0.62
N GLU A 148 -17.29 -17.99 -0.24
CA GLU A 148 -18.69 -18.38 -0.45
C GLU A 148 -19.68 -17.38 0.16
N ILE A 149 -19.39 -16.84 1.36
CA ILE A 149 -20.32 -15.93 2.05
C ILE A 149 -20.51 -14.58 1.34
N VAL A 150 -19.67 -14.25 0.36
CA VAL A 150 -19.78 -13.04 -0.45
C VAL A 150 -20.60 -13.29 -1.73
N PHE A 151 -20.44 -14.48 -2.32
CA PHE A 151 -21.04 -14.81 -3.63
C PHE A 151 -22.34 -15.63 -3.54
N ASN A 152 -22.51 -16.37 -2.45
CA ASN A 152 -23.73 -17.11 -2.09
C ASN A 152 -24.01 -16.91 -0.58
N PRO A 153 -24.35 -15.69 -0.17
CA PRO A 153 -24.45 -15.35 1.24
C PRO A 153 -25.57 -16.10 1.98
N PRO A 154 -25.37 -16.40 3.28
CA PRO A 154 -26.44 -16.86 4.16
C PRO A 154 -27.51 -15.76 4.32
N GLU A 155 -28.72 -16.16 4.69
CA GLU A 155 -29.91 -15.30 4.68
C GLU A 155 -29.74 -14.03 5.54
N GLU A 156 -29.07 -14.16 6.68
CA GLU A 156 -28.76 -13.06 7.61
C GLU A 156 -27.84 -11.98 7.02
N LEU A 157 -27.05 -12.30 5.99
CA LEU A 157 -26.13 -11.35 5.34
C LEU A 157 -26.68 -10.77 4.03
N LYS A 158 -27.75 -11.34 3.46
CA LYS A 158 -28.37 -10.83 2.23
C LYS A 158 -28.87 -9.40 2.40
N GLY A 159 -28.52 -8.54 1.45
CA GLY A 159 -28.81 -7.10 1.48
C GLY A 159 -28.04 -6.32 2.55
N ARG A 160 -27.03 -6.94 3.18
CA ARG A 160 -26.19 -6.38 4.27
C ARG A 160 -24.69 -6.53 3.98
N ILE A 161 -24.33 -6.61 2.69
CA ILE A 161 -22.95 -6.74 2.19
C ILE A 161 -22.53 -5.47 1.47
N ASN A 162 -21.35 -4.94 1.80
CA ASN A 162 -20.63 -3.97 0.99
C ASN A 162 -19.49 -4.65 0.24
N MET A 163 -19.37 -4.39 -1.06
CA MET A 163 -18.15 -4.72 -1.82
C MET A 163 -17.32 -3.46 -2.02
N LEU A 164 -16.00 -3.59 -2.17
CA LEU A 164 -15.18 -2.44 -2.55
C LEU A 164 -15.60 -1.99 -3.95
N ASN A 165 -15.56 -0.68 -4.19
CA ASN A 165 -15.74 -0.13 -5.52
C ASN A 165 -14.45 -0.24 -6.37
N ASP A 166 -13.70 -1.33 -6.21
CA ASP A 166 -12.45 -1.60 -6.91
C ASP A 166 -12.62 -2.80 -7.86
N MET A 167 -12.27 -2.59 -9.13
CA MET A 167 -12.43 -3.61 -10.16
C MET A 167 -11.56 -4.83 -9.88
N ASN A 168 -10.29 -4.61 -9.50
CA ASN A 168 -9.33 -5.69 -9.35
C ASN A 168 -9.68 -6.56 -8.15
N ASP A 169 -10.01 -5.97 -7.00
CA ASP A 169 -10.38 -6.70 -5.80
C ASP A 169 -11.64 -7.56 -5.99
N VAL A 170 -12.68 -7.02 -6.63
CA VAL A 170 -13.92 -7.77 -6.87
C VAL A 170 -13.73 -8.87 -7.92
N ILE A 171 -13.06 -8.57 -9.04
CA ILE A 171 -12.82 -9.55 -10.11
C ILE A 171 -11.87 -10.65 -9.62
N ASN A 172 -10.79 -10.31 -8.92
CA ASN A 172 -9.84 -11.30 -8.42
C ASN A 172 -10.50 -12.23 -7.38
N ALA A 173 -11.36 -11.71 -6.50
CA ALA A 173 -12.15 -12.54 -5.59
C ALA A 173 -13.08 -13.49 -6.35
N GLY A 174 -13.79 -13.01 -7.38
CA GLY A 174 -14.68 -13.85 -8.17
C GLY A 174 -13.96 -14.94 -8.97
N LEU A 175 -12.83 -14.61 -9.59
CA LEU A 175 -12.00 -15.58 -10.31
C LEU A 175 -11.47 -16.66 -9.37
N ARG A 176 -11.02 -16.27 -8.19
CA ARG A 176 -10.52 -17.19 -7.17
C ARG A 176 -11.62 -18.12 -6.66
N TYR A 177 -12.84 -17.62 -6.45
CA TYR A 177 -13.99 -18.44 -6.06
C TYR A 177 -14.38 -19.47 -7.15
N LEU A 178 -14.20 -19.11 -8.43
CA LEU A 178 -14.46 -20.00 -9.56
C LEU A 178 -13.29 -20.94 -9.89
N ASP A 179 -12.18 -20.86 -9.15
CA ASP A 179 -10.91 -21.56 -9.44
C ASP A 179 -10.39 -21.28 -10.86
N TYR A 180 -10.50 -20.01 -11.29
CA TYR A 180 -9.98 -19.56 -12.58
C TYR A 180 -8.67 -18.77 -12.41
N PRO A 181 -7.70 -18.97 -13.32
CA PRO A 181 -6.44 -18.25 -13.25
C PRO A 181 -6.67 -16.75 -13.43
N ARG A 182 -5.95 -15.92 -12.66
CA ARG A 182 -5.87 -14.49 -12.94
C ARG A 182 -5.22 -14.24 -14.30
N CYS A 183 -5.48 -13.07 -14.85
CA CYS A 183 -4.96 -12.64 -16.15
C CYS A 183 -5.27 -13.64 -17.29
N ASN A 184 -6.39 -14.37 -17.21
CA ASN A 184 -6.86 -15.23 -18.27
C ASN A 184 -7.68 -14.44 -19.31
N SER A 185 -7.51 -14.78 -20.58
CA SER A 185 -8.21 -14.16 -21.71
C SER A 185 -9.33 -15.05 -22.26
N ASP A 186 -9.88 -15.96 -21.45
CA ASP A 186 -10.91 -16.90 -21.88
C ASP A 186 -12.30 -16.24 -21.81
N PRO A 187 -12.96 -15.98 -22.96
CA PRO A 187 -14.26 -15.30 -22.97
C PRO A 187 -15.37 -16.11 -22.29
N ALA A 188 -15.27 -17.44 -22.24
CA ALA A 188 -16.25 -18.29 -21.57
C ALA A 188 -16.14 -18.10 -20.04
N GLN A 189 -14.93 -18.13 -19.50
CA GLN A 189 -14.66 -17.88 -18.08
C GLN A 189 -15.09 -16.47 -17.66
N MET A 190 -14.87 -15.45 -18.50
CA MET A 190 -15.36 -14.08 -18.23
C MET A 190 -16.89 -13.98 -18.20
N LYS A 191 -17.58 -14.79 -19.00
CA LYS A 191 -19.04 -14.84 -18.99
C LYS A 191 -19.57 -15.51 -17.71
N GLU A 192 -18.92 -16.57 -17.26
CA GLU A 192 -19.24 -17.25 -16.00
C GLU A 192 -18.96 -16.35 -14.79
N LEU A 193 -17.82 -15.65 -14.78
CA LEU A 193 -17.50 -14.62 -13.79
C LEU A 193 -18.59 -13.54 -13.74
N LEU A 194 -18.96 -12.97 -14.89
CA LEU A 194 -20.01 -11.95 -14.92
C LEU A 194 -21.35 -12.48 -14.40
N ALA A 195 -21.72 -13.72 -14.73
CA ALA A 195 -22.95 -14.32 -14.25
C ALA A 195 -22.93 -14.52 -12.72
N LEU A 196 -21.80 -14.97 -12.17
CA LEU A 196 -21.60 -15.07 -10.71
C LEU A 196 -21.76 -13.69 -10.05
N LEU A 197 -21.04 -12.67 -10.54
CA LEU A 197 -21.03 -11.34 -9.94
C LEU A 197 -22.41 -10.66 -10.03
N LEU A 198 -23.12 -10.80 -11.15
CA LEU A 198 -24.48 -10.26 -11.29
C LEU A 198 -25.47 -10.93 -10.33
N LYS A 199 -25.37 -12.26 -10.16
CA LYS A 199 -26.21 -12.98 -9.20
C LYS A 199 -25.89 -12.55 -7.77
N ALA A 200 -24.62 -12.51 -7.39
CA ALA A 200 -24.20 -12.08 -6.05
C ALA A 200 -24.60 -10.63 -5.75
N LYS A 201 -24.54 -9.74 -6.75
CA LYS A 201 -24.97 -8.34 -6.63
C LYS A 201 -26.43 -8.19 -6.20
N GLU A 202 -27.31 -9.15 -6.49
CA GLU A 202 -28.70 -9.13 -6.01
C GLU A 202 -28.79 -9.19 -4.48
N ASP A 203 -27.80 -9.80 -3.82
CA ASP A 203 -27.68 -9.89 -2.36
C ASP A 203 -26.76 -8.81 -1.77
N TRP A 204 -26.09 -8.00 -2.59
CA TRP A 204 -25.24 -6.91 -2.13
C TRP A 204 -26.05 -5.64 -1.87
N ARG A 205 -25.65 -4.89 -0.86
CA ARG A 205 -26.27 -3.61 -0.52
C ARG A 205 -25.61 -2.45 -1.27
N THR A 206 -24.28 -2.41 -1.26
CA THR A 206 -23.49 -1.31 -1.80
C THR A 206 -22.19 -1.81 -2.43
N MET A 207 -21.63 -0.98 -3.32
CA MET A 207 -20.26 -1.09 -3.78
C MET A 207 -19.57 0.26 -3.54
N ASP A 208 -18.82 0.37 -2.45
CA ASP A 208 -18.31 1.65 -1.91
C ASP A 208 -16.96 1.45 -1.19
N TYR A 209 -16.14 2.50 -1.16
CA TYR A 209 -14.87 2.56 -0.45
C TYR A 209 -15.01 2.90 1.05
N ALA A 210 -16.16 3.42 1.50
CA ALA A 210 -16.43 3.82 2.89
C ALA A 210 -16.59 2.63 3.87
N VAL A 211 -15.65 1.70 3.88
CA VAL A 211 -15.71 0.44 4.65
C VAL A 211 -15.93 0.68 6.14
N ILE A 212 -15.18 1.62 6.74
CA ILE A 212 -15.22 1.89 8.19
C ILE A 212 -16.61 2.38 8.57
N GLU A 213 -17.11 3.42 7.91
CA GLU A 213 -18.39 4.03 8.20
C GLU A 213 -19.55 3.06 7.98
N LYS A 214 -19.49 2.24 6.93
CA LYS A 214 -20.52 1.24 6.62
C LYS A 214 -20.61 0.17 7.71
N LEU A 215 -19.47 -0.32 8.19
CA LEU A 215 -19.41 -1.32 9.25
C LEU A 215 -19.78 -0.75 10.63
N THR A 216 -19.27 0.42 11.00
CA THR A 216 -19.50 0.98 12.36
C THR A 216 -20.92 1.55 12.52
N SER A 217 -21.52 2.09 11.46
CA SER A 217 -22.93 2.53 11.45
C SER A 217 -23.94 1.38 11.39
N LYS A 218 -23.48 0.14 11.17
CA LYS A 218 -24.31 -1.06 10.96
C LYS A 218 -25.20 -1.00 9.70
N ASP A 219 -24.84 -0.17 8.73
CA ASP A 219 -25.47 -0.18 7.40
C ASP A 219 -25.25 -1.54 6.71
N VAL A 220 -24.10 -2.16 6.96
CA VAL A 220 -23.74 -3.53 6.55
C VAL A 220 -23.17 -4.33 7.73
N ASP A 221 -23.21 -5.66 7.60
CA ASP A 221 -22.61 -6.61 8.56
C ASP A 221 -21.49 -7.43 7.93
N LEU A 222 -21.33 -7.36 6.60
CA LEU A 222 -20.17 -7.85 5.89
C LEU A 222 -19.66 -6.74 4.96
N SER A 223 -18.34 -6.53 4.91
CA SER A 223 -17.72 -5.69 3.89
C SER A 223 -16.45 -6.32 3.35
N GLN A 224 -16.28 -6.36 2.03
CA GLN A 224 -14.92 -6.46 1.47
C GLN A 224 -14.10 -5.28 2.01
N SER A 225 -12.90 -5.56 2.53
CA SER A 225 -12.16 -4.65 3.38
C SER A 225 -10.66 -4.80 3.18
N TRP A 226 -9.96 -3.67 3.20
CA TRP A 226 -8.54 -3.63 3.52
C TRP A 226 -8.36 -3.87 5.02
N ASN A 227 -7.32 -4.61 5.40
CA ASN A 227 -7.11 -5.06 6.77
C ASN A 227 -6.97 -3.91 7.79
N GLY A 228 -6.31 -2.81 7.44
CA GLY A 228 -6.23 -1.63 8.32
C GLY A 228 -7.55 -0.90 8.52
N ALA A 229 -8.40 -0.84 7.47
CA ALA A 229 -9.77 -0.34 7.61
C ALA A 229 -10.61 -1.26 8.52
N ALA A 230 -10.43 -2.58 8.41
CA ALA A 230 -11.08 -3.55 9.29
C ALA A 230 -10.64 -3.36 10.75
N MET A 231 -9.35 -3.17 11.01
CA MET A 231 -8.82 -2.90 12.34
C MET A 231 -9.43 -1.63 12.93
N ARG A 232 -9.48 -0.53 12.17
CA ARG A 232 -10.11 0.72 12.60
C ARG A 232 -11.60 0.54 12.92
N ALA A 233 -12.33 -0.19 12.07
CA ALA A 233 -13.74 -0.48 12.31
C ALA A 233 -13.95 -1.35 13.56
N ARG A 234 -13.05 -2.31 13.83
CA ARG A 234 -13.11 -3.18 15.01
C ARG A 234 -12.93 -2.39 16.31
N SER A 235 -12.16 -1.30 16.32
CA SER A 235 -12.03 -0.44 17.51
C SER A 235 -13.39 0.11 17.98
N ASP A 236 -14.31 0.41 17.06
CA ASP A 236 -15.66 0.89 17.37
C ASP A 236 -16.70 -0.24 17.49
N ARG A 237 -16.51 -1.34 16.75
CA ARG A 237 -17.40 -2.52 16.75
C ARG A 237 -16.57 -3.80 17.01
N PRO A 238 -16.27 -4.13 18.28
CA PRO A 238 -15.35 -5.23 18.64
C PRO A 238 -15.76 -6.64 18.21
N THR A 239 -17.01 -6.82 17.77
CA THR A 239 -17.54 -8.08 17.25
C THR A 239 -17.16 -8.32 15.78
N LEU A 240 -16.61 -7.33 15.08
CA LEU A 240 -16.08 -7.50 13.74
C LEU A 240 -14.88 -8.45 13.74
N LYS A 241 -14.84 -9.32 12.73
CA LYS A 241 -13.77 -10.29 12.46
C LYS A 241 -13.34 -10.17 11.01
N TYR A 242 -12.03 -10.06 10.80
CA TYR A 242 -11.43 -10.10 9.48
C TYR A 242 -11.17 -11.55 9.06
N ALA A 243 -11.55 -11.90 7.84
CA ALA A 243 -11.51 -13.26 7.35
C ALA A 243 -10.25 -13.54 6.51
N TYR A 244 -9.79 -14.79 6.56
CA TYR A 244 -8.69 -15.33 5.77
C TYR A 244 -9.19 -16.49 4.92
N PRO A 245 -9.89 -16.21 3.80
CA PRO A 245 -10.57 -17.22 3.02
C PRO A 245 -9.61 -18.29 2.49
N LYS A 246 -9.98 -19.56 2.66
CA LYS A 246 -9.18 -20.73 2.22
C LYS A 246 -8.88 -20.73 0.72
N GLU A 247 -9.73 -20.11 -0.09
CA GLU A 247 -9.51 -19.96 -1.54
C GLU A 247 -8.34 -19.00 -1.83
N GLY A 248 -7.98 -18.15 -0.85
CA GLY A 248 -6.93 -17.14 -0.91
C GLY A 248 -7.47 -15.70 -0.96
N PHE A 249 -6.57 -14.73 -0.86
CA PHE A 249 -6.91 -13.31 -0.80
C PHE A 249 -5.77 -12.47 -1.40
N THR A 250 -6.05 -11.20 -1.65
CA THR A 250 -5.10 -10.29 -2.32
C THR A 250 -4.13 -9.73 -1.29
N GLY A 251 -2.84 -9.77 -1.60
CA GLY A 251 -1.81 -8.94 -0.96
C GLY A 251 -1.54 -7.72 -1.81
N TRP A 252 -1.27 -6.58 -1.17
CA TRP A 252 -0.90 -5.35 -1.84
C TRP A 252 0.18 -4.62 -1.05
N MET A 253 1.03 -3.88 -1.74
CA MET A 253 2.01 -2.98 -1.13
C MET A 253 1.99 -1.63 -1.85
N ASP A 254 1.86 -0.56 -1.07
CA ASP A 254 2.13 0.79 -1.51
C ASP A 254 3.61 1.12 -1.28
N ASN A 255 4.21 1.86 -2.22
CA ASN A 255 5.64 2.08 -2.24
C ASN A 255 5.94 3.56 -2.38
N VAL A 256 6.90 4.09 -1.61
CA VAL A 256 7.42 5.43 -1.84
C VAL A 256 8.29 5.40 -3.09
N ALA A 257 7.97 6.21 -4.09
CA ALA A 257 8.71 6.32 -5.34
C ALA A 257 8.92 7.78 -5.75
N VAL A 258 10.05 8.04 -6.41
CA VAL A 258 10.42 9.38 -6.89
C VAL A 258 10.07 9.51 -8.36
N LEU A 259 9.41 10.60 -8.76
CA LEU A 259 9.08 10.85 -10.16
C LEU A 259 10.35 11.17 -10.98
N ALA A 260 10.37 10.73 -12.24
CA ALA A 260 11.50 10.97 -13.15
C ALA A 260 11.74 12.47 -13.42
N ASP A 261 10.69 13.28 -13.35
CA ASP A 261 10.73 14.74 -13.52
C ASP A 261 10.65 15.52 -12.20
N ALA A 262 10.92 14.87 -11.06
CA ALA A 262 10.87 15.48 -9.73
C ALA A 262 11.72 16.77 -9.66
N PRO A 263 11.12 17.94 -9.38
CA PRO A 263 11.85 19.21 -9.31
C PRO A 263 12.87 19.26 -8.15
N ASN A 264 12.64 18.51 -7.07
CA ASN A 264 13.45 18.48 -5.85
C ASN A 264 14.03 17.07 -5.59
N MET A 265 14.69 16.50 -6.60
CA MET A 265 15.23 15.12 -6.59
C MET A 265 15.99 14.72 -5.32
N GLU A 266 16.91 15.56 -4.82
CA GLU A 266 17.71 15.22 -3.66
C GLU A 266 16.88 15.22 -2.36
N ASN A 267 15.91 16.13 -2.24
CA ASN A 267 14.96 16.14 -1.13
C ASN A 267 14.07 14.89 -1.15
N ALA A 268 13.67 14.45 -2.34
CA ALA A 268 12.89 13.23 -2.54
C ALA A 268 13.66 11.99 -2.06
N LYS A 269 14.95 11.88 -2.41
CA LYS A 269 15.82 10.79 -1.94
C LYS A 269 16.02 10.81 -0.42
N LEU A 270 16.14 12.00 0.19
CA LEU A 270 16.19 12.12 1.65
C LEU A 270 14.91 11.55 2.29
N PHE A 271 13.74 11.86 1.73
CA PHE A 271 12.46 11.32 2.20
C PHE A 271 12.38 9.79 2.05
N VAL A 272 12.80 9.24 0.90
CA VAL A 272 12.86 7.78 0.69
C VAL A 272 13.73 7.10 1.76
N ASN A 273 14.93 7.61 2.02
CA ASN A 273 15.81 7.06 3.07
C ASN A 273 15.22 7.24 4.47
N PHE A 274 14.58 8.38 4.75
CA PHE A 274 13.92 8.67 6.01
C PHE A 274 12.79 7.68 6.31
N MET A 275 11.99 7.29 5.31
CA MET A 275 10.89 6.34 5.47
C MET A 275 11.34 4.91 5.80
N MET A 276 12.59 4.55 5.52
CA MET A 276 13.18 3.24 5.87
C MET A 276 13.75 3.18 7.30
N GLU A 277 13.69 4.27 8.07
CA GLU A 277 14.03 4.23 9.49
C GLU A 277 12.90 3.54 10.28
N PRO A 278 13.20 2.58 11.19
CA PRO A 278 12.19 1.82 11.91
C PRO A 278 11.15 2.68 12.64
N GLU A 279 11.58 3.73 13.33
CA GLU A 279 10.69 4.63 14.06
C GLU A 279 9.72 5.36 13.10
N ASN A 280 10.18 5.78 11.92
CA ASN A 280 9.36 6.53 10.96
C ASN A 280 8.36 5.62 10.24
N ALA A 281 8.78 4.39 9.91
CA ALA A 281 7.88 3.36 9.39
C ALA A 281 6.78 3.00 10.40
N ALA A 282 7.13 2.93 11.69
CA ALA A 282 6.17 2.69 12.76
C ALA A 282 5.19 3.86 12.95
N MET A 283 5.65 5.13 12.87
CA MET A 283 4.75 6.29 12.91
C MET A 283 3.66 6.24 11.83
N THR A 284 4.05 5.77 10.64
CA THR A 284 3.13 5.59 9.51
C THR A 284 2.15 4.45 9.77
N SER A 285 2.64 3.32 10.29
CA SER A 285 1.84 2.16 10.66
C SER A 285 0.83 2.48 11.75
N ASN A 286 1.26 3.14 12.83
CA ASN A 286 0.41 3.54 13.95
C ASN A 286 -0.70 4.50 13.51
N PHE A 287 -0.41 5.41 12.58
CA PHE A 287 -1.42 6.32 12.05
C PHE A 287 -2.41 5.60 11.14
N ALA A 288 -1.92 4.90 10.12
CA ALA A 288 -2.76 4.35 9.05
C ALA A 288 -3.42 3.01 9.43
N ARG A 289 -2.89 2.32 10.45
CA ARG A 289 -3.27 0.96 10.88
C ARG A 289 -2.97 -0.13 9.85
N TYR A 290 -1.88 0.01 9.09
CA TYR A 290 -1.39 -1.03 8.18
C TYR A 290 0.03 -1.45 8.56
N ALA A 291 0.45 -2.63 8.09
CA ALA A 291 1.81 -3.11 8.27
C ALA A 291 2.79 -2.30 7.41
N ASN A 292 4.07 -2.34 7.77
CA ASN A 292 5.16 -1.77 6.98
C ASN A 292 6.17 -2.86 6.60
N GLY A 293 7.16 -2.49 5.78
CA GLY A 293 8.20 -3.40 5.30
C GLY A 293 9.57 -3.23 5.95
N VAL A 294 9.63 -2.65 7.16
CA VAL A 294 10.87 -2.24 7.84
C VAL A 294 11.03 -3.02 9.16
N ILE A 295 12.10 -3.80 9.25
CA ILE A 295 12.44 -4.60 10.44
C ILE A 295 12.82 -3.68 11.61
N GLY A 296 12.45 -4.08 12.82
CA GLY A 296 12.69 -3.30 14.04
C GLY A 296 11.68 -2.17 14.25
N SER A 297 10.78 -1.93 13.30
CA SER A 297 9.69 -0.97 13.48
C SER A 297 8.71 -1.41 14.56
N GLU A 298 8.65 -2.71 14.83
CA GLU A 298 7.80 -3.33 15.85
C GLU A 298 8.10 -2.81 17.26
N GLU A 299 9.33 -2.36 17.53
CA GLU A 299 9.71 -1.74 18.81
C GLU A 299 8.99 -0.40 19.07
N PHE A 300 8.53 0.26 18.00
CA PHE A 300 7.88 1.58 18.03
C PHE A 300 6.39 1.51 17.66
N MET A 301 5.89 0.34 17.28
CA MET A 301 4.48 0.15 16.93
C MET A 301 3.59 0.04 18.17
N ASP A 302 2.35 0.50 18.04
CA ASP A 302 1.35 0.34 19.09
C ASP A 302 1.13 -1.14 19.40
N ALA A 303 1.13 -1.51 20.68
CA ALA A 303 0.98 -2.91 21.12
C ALA A 303 -0.28 -3.58 20.56
N GLU A 304 -1.37 -2.82 20.38
CA GLU A 304 -2.61 -3.34 19.78
C GLU A 304 -2.39 -3.82 18.33
N MET A 305 -1.51 -3.16 17.56
CA MET A 305 -1.22 -3.59 16.18
C MET A 305 -0.44 -4.90 16.15
N LEU A 306 0.46 -5.11 17.11
CA LEU A 306 1.29 -6.32 17.20
C LEU A 306 0.48 -7.57 17.59
N GLU A 307 -0.75 -7.39 18.05
CA GLU A 307 -1.66 -8.48 18.41
C GLU A 307 -2.94 -8.49 17.55
N ALA A 308 -3.10 -7.49 16.66
CA ALA A 308 -4.29 -7.34 15.85
C ALA A 308 -4.40 -8.48 14.83
N PRO A 309 -5.50 -9.25 14.80
CA PRO A 309 -5.67 -10.35 13.86
C PRO A 309 -5.77 -9.87 12.41
N GLU A 310 -6.00 -8.57 12.16
CA GLU A 310 -5.95 -7.97 10.82
C GLU A 310 -4.52 -7.74 10.32
N ILE A 311 -3.55 -7.62 11.23
CA ILE A 311 -2.15 -7.34 10.92
C ILE A 311 -1.32 -8.63 11.04
N VAL A 312 -1.51 -9.35 12.14
CA VAL A 312 -0.87 -10.63 12.41
C VAL A 312 -1.78 -11.74 11.91
N MET A 313 -1.50 -12.22 10.70
CA MET A 313 -2.26 -13.29 10.08
C MET A 313 -2.21 -14.56 10.94
N PRO A 314 -3.34 -15.29 11.08
CA PRO A 314 -3.39 -16.52 11.85
C PRO A 314 -2.54 -17.62 11.20
N GLU A 315 -2.04 -18.54 12.03
CA GLU A 315 -1.30 -19.70 11.54
C GLU A 315 -2.15 -20.52 10.58
N GLY A 316 -1.62 -20.84 9.41
CA GLY A 316 -2.31 -21.61 8.37
C GLY A 316 -3.17 -20.79 7.41
N ALA A 317 -3.27 -19.46 7.58
CA ALA A 317 -3.84 -18.59 6.56
C ALA A 317 -3.09 -18.77 5.22
N PRO A 318 -3.81 -18.74 4.07
CA PRO A 318 -3.15 -18.71 2.77
C PRO A 318 -2.15 -17.55 2.64
N VAL A 319 -1.12 -17.73 1.82
CA VAL A 319 -0.19 -16.65 1.51
C VAL A 319 -0.92 -15.59 0.66
N PRO A 320 -0.84 -14.29 1.01
CA PRO A 320 -1.42 -13.23 0.19
C PRO A 320 -0.86 -13.27 -1.25
N ASP A 321 -1.74 -13.20 -2.25
CA ASP A 321 -1.35 -13.13 -3.66
C ASP A 321 -1.08 -11.68 -4.06
N PHE A 322 0.19 -11.32 -4.28
CA PHE A 322 0.61 -10.03 -4.80
C PHE A 322 0.49 -10.01 -6.33
N VAL A 323 -0.43 -9.19 -6.83
CA VAL A 323 -1.02 -9.39 -8.15
C VAL A 323 -0.32 -8.64 -9.28
N LYS A 324 0.48 -9.36 -10.09
CA LYS A 324 1.07 -8.79 -11.32
C LYS A 324 0.00 -8.17 -12.25
N PRO A 325 0.30 -7.03 -12.91
CA PRO A 325 -0.56 -6.46 -13.94
C PRO A 325 -0.86 -7.45 -15.06
N CYS A 326 -2.11 -7.49 -15.52
CA CYS A 326 -2.50 -8.30 -16.66
C CYS A 326 -2.20 -7.62 -18.00
N GLY A 327 -2.16 -8.40 -19.08
CA GLY A 327 -2.11 -7.88 -20.45
C GLY A 327 -3.30 -6.97 -20.77
N GLN A 328 -3.10 -6.00 -21.66
CA GLN A 328 -4.11 -5.00 -22.01
C GLN A 328 -5.40 -5.61 -22.59
N ASP A 329 -5.29 -6.73 -23.28
CA ASP A 329 -6.42 -7.51 -23.78
C ASP A 329 -7.27 -8.07 -22.64
N VAL A 330 -6.65 -8.60 -21.59
CA VAL A 330 -7.34 -9.08 -20.40
C VAL A 330 -7.93 -7.93 -19.59
N VAL A 331 -7.18 -6.84 -19.41
CA VAL A 331 -7.69 -5.62 -18.74
C VAL A 331 -8.93 -5.08 -19.46
N ALA A 332 -8.97 -5.12 -20.80
CA ALA A 332 -10.15 -4.74 -21.57
C ALA A 332 -11.35 -5.69 -21.34
N MET A 333 -11.12 -6.98 -21.10
CA MET A 333 -12.17 -7.92 -20.72
C MET A 333 -12.70 -7.63 -19.30
N TYR A 334 -11.80 -7.40 -18.34
CA TYR A 334 -12.16 -7.07 -16.96
C TYR A 334 -12.97 -5.78 -16.90
N ASN A 335 -12.58 -4.75 -17.64
CA ASN A 335 -13.35 -3.51 -17.76
C ASN A 335 -14.77 -3.73 -18.28
N LYS A 336 -14.98 -4.66 -19.24
CA LYS A 336 -16.32 -4.99 -19.74
C LYS A 336 -17.15 -5.68 -18.66
N VAL A 337 -16.57 -6.63 -17.92
CA VAL A 337 -17.23 -7.30 -16.80
C VAL A 337 -17.61 -6.27 -15.73
N TRP A 338 -16.67 -5.42 -15.32
CA TRP A 338 -16.87 -4.37 -14.32
C TRP A 338 -17.94 -3.36 -14.72
N THR A 339 -17.86 -2.83 -15.94
CA THR A 339 -18.86 -1.88 -16.45
C THR A 339 -20.26 -2.48 -16.45
N ARG A 340 -20.38 -3.78 -16.80
CA ARG A 340 -21.67 -4.49 -16.76
C ARG A 340 -22.14 -4.75 -15.34
N LEU A 341 -21.24 -5.08 -14.42
CA LEU A 341 -21.55 -5.26 -13.01
C LEU A 341 -22.05 -3.96 -12.38
N LYS A 342 -21.53 -2.79 -12.78
CA LYS A 342 -21.92 -1.49 -12.23
C LYS A 342 -23.27 -0.97 -12.75
N GLN A 343 -23.77 -1.48 -13.88
CA GLN A 343 -25.10 -1.15 -14.44
C GLN A 343 -26.24 -1.71 -13.58
#